data_AF-A0A5J6HNC4-F1
#
_entry.id   AF-A0A5J6HNC4-F1
#
_cell.length_a   1.000
_cell.length_b   1.000
_cell.length_c   1.000
_cell.angle_alpha   90.00
_cell.angle_beta   90.00
_cell.angle_gamma   90.00
#
_symmetry.space_group_name_H-M   'P 1'
#
loop_
_entity.id
_entity.type
_entity.pdbx_description
1 polymer ?
#
loop_
_entity_poly.entity_id
_entity_poly.type
_entity_poly.pdbx_seq_one_letter_code
_entity_poly.pdbx_strand_id
1 'polypeptide(L)'
;MAVLRPGEHPKASGARPPLPVLPRCPGMRGYVALREAMREAGFRHAAEVLRAPAAAPATDALFGTLPRAEQDDGFRVLDGLWFPGRGGIWQRVDRPYVQRAGARWQASGEPRARQAAALVDILETVLTDDAMGLRRIVLWEVCCLLTDAGDSPGAADAVALGVHRSEAGQLAAAVAAGFPGPGPARHAAETLNDVWPGPRLREAERVVARLPRGSASPDGPQDHRLSALVGSLRARAADVDRLTAEAARSEAEGALRAAATARLGALRLARDDPHAHTELLRVATLLADDPFAPADAEVGAVTDDRAVRLSWCAPPRRAHGVTYRVLRFPDGAPQLAVETAAGETGLGSVDTEAPVGRPLRYAVVPLRRDRLAGVPRVTGPVLLTPVVTELRANVVPGGVRLRWRPDPAAAEVRVTRSGFGDATEGWGGRRWCGSPAPTTGCSTRPWRRGRTPTRCAAATAIRTATSCGPAASPSPSGPSGGRRRWRNSPCGGTRTASA
;
A
#
# COMPACT_ATOMS: atom_id res chain seq x y z
N MET A 1 39.71 11.65 -16.33
CA MET A 1 39.78 11.12 -14.96
C MET A 1 40.87 10.06 -14.93
N ALA A 2 41.91 10.23 -14.12
CA ALA A 2 42.93 9.19 -13.96
C ALA A 2 42.30 7.99 -13.25
N VAL A 3 42.31 6.82 -13.89
CA VAL A 3 41.87 5.57 -13.28
C VAL A 3 42.94 5.18 -12.27
N LEU A 4 42.71 5.51 -10.99
CA LEU A 4 43.55 5.02 -9.90
C LEU A 4 43.45 3.50 -9.85
N ARG A 5 44.60 2.81 -9.93
CA ARG A 5 44.63 1.37 -9.73
C ARG A 5 44.36 1.08 -8.25
N PRO A 6 43.60 0.02 -7.90
CA PRO A 6 43.42 -0.39 -6.52
C PRO A 6 44.77 -0.54 -5.83
N GLY A 7 45.04 0.27 -4.81
CA GLY A 7 46.29 0.25 -4.02
C GLY A 7 47.34 1.31 -4.35
N GLU A 8 47.15 2.17 -5.37
CA GLU A 8 48.07 3.29 -5.61
C GLU A 8 47.71 4.52 -4.75
N HIS A 9 48.69 5.04 -4.01
CA HIS A 9 48.57 6.32 -3.32
C HIS A 9 48.60 7.47 -4.33
N PRO A 10 47.62 8.40 -4.32
CA PRO A 10 47.62 9.53 -5.23
C PRO A 10 48.83 10.43 -4.97
N LYS A 11 49.58 10.74 -6.03
CA LYS A 11 50.65 11.75 -5.99
C LYS A 11 50.04 13.09 -5.62
N ALA A 12 50.61 13.73 -4.60
CA ALA A 12 50.13 14.97 -3.99
C ALA A 12 50.02 16.12 -5.02
N SER A 13 48.84 16.29 -5.62
CA SER A 13 48.41 17.59 -6.11
C SER A 13 47.59 18.24 -4.99
N GLY A 14 47.84 19.51 -4.68
CA GLY A 14 47.26 20.22 -3.53
C GLY A 14 45.74 20.44 -3.56
N ALA A 15 45.01 19.76 -4.46
CA ALA A 15 43.55 19.76 -4.48
C ALA A 15 43.02 18.70 -3.52
N ARG A 16 42.13 19.10 -2.60
CA ARG A 16 41.43 18.15 -1.71
C ARG A 16 40.70 17.12 -2.60
N PRO A 17 40.90 15.82 -2.40
CA PRO A 17 40.21 14.81 -3.19
C PRO A 17 38.69 14.97 -3.04
N PRO A 18 37.90 14.65 -4.08
CA PRO A 18 36.45 14.71 -3.99
C PRO A 18 35.97 13.83 -2.83
N LEU A 19 34.92 14.29 -2.14
CA LEU A 19 34.31 13.51 -1.07
C LEU A 19 33.71 12.21 -1.66
N PRO A 20 33.83 11.08 -0.94
CA PRO A 20 33.28 9.82 -1.39
C PRO A 20 31.76 9.89 -1.41
N VAL A 21 31.18 9.13 -2.34
CA VAL A 21 29.72 8.99 -2.44
C VAL A 21 29.25 8.10 -1.30
N LEU A 22 28.47 8.69 -0.39
CA LEU A 22 27.81 7.93 0.66
C LEU A 22 26.53 7.28 0.13
N PRO A 23 26.21 6.06 0.58
CA PRO A 23 24.95 5.43 0.23
C PRO A 23 23.80 6.23 0.83
N ARG A 24 22.71 6.36 0.07
CA ARG A 24 21.49 7.05 0.52
C ARG A 24 20.41 6.09 1.00
N CYS A 25 20.64 4.80 0.87
CA CYS A 25 19.85 3.74 1.46
C CYS A 25 20.73 2.48 1.64
N PRO A 26 20.42 1.59 2.61
CA PRO A 26 21.15 0.33 2.78
C PRO A 26 20.91 -0.64 1.61
N GLY A 27 19.79 -0.50 0.90
CA GLY A 27 19.53 -1.23 -0.34
C GLY A 27 19.17 -2.71 -0.14
N MET A 28 18.71 -3.10 1.05
CA MET A 28 18.27 -4.47 1.36
C MET A 28 16.87 -4.47 1.98
N ARG A 29 16.09 -5.52 1.71
CA ARG A 29 14.83 -5.78 2.41
C ARG A 29 15.12 -6.32 3.81
N GLY A 30 14.30 -5.94 4.78
CA GLY A 30 14.44 -6.34 6.18
C GLY A 30 15.59 -5.65 6.91
N TYR A 31 16.10 -4.53 6.40
CA TYR A 31 17.26 -3.84 7.01
C TYR A 31 17.01 -3.47 8.47
N VAL A 32 15.82 -2.95 8.79
CA VAL A 32 15.49 -2.54 10.18
C VAL A 32 15.55 -3.74 11.12
N ALA A 33 14.98 -4.88 10.72
CA ALA A 33 15.03 -6.13 11.48
C ALA A 33 16.46 -6.68 11.61
N LEU A 34 17.28 -6.59 10.54
CA LEU A 34 18.69 -6.95 10.62
C LEU A 34 19.41 -6.08 11.66
N ARG A 35 19.21 -4.77 11.62
CA ARG A 35 19.85 -3.81 12.55
C ARG A 35 19.44 -4.09 14.00
N GLU A 36 18.17 -4.37 14.25
CA GLU A 36 17.66 -4.75 15.57
C GLU A 36 18.31 -6.06 16.06
N ALA A 37 18.32 -7.10 15.21
CA ALA A 37 18.94 -8.38 15.54
C ALA A 37 20.45 -8.27 15.81
N MET A 38 21.17 -7.39 15.09
CA MET A 38 22.58 -7.11 15.38
C MET A 38 22.78 -6.41 16.72
N ARG A 39 21.93 -5.43 17.05
CA ARG A 39 21.99 -4.72 18.35
C ARG A 39 21.70 -5.67 19.51
N GLU A 40 20.69 -6.53 19.38
CA GLU A 40 20.38 -7.58 20.37
C GLU A 40 21.56 -8.54 20.57
N ALA A 41 22.29 -8.85 19.50
CA ALA A 41 23.50 -9.67 19.55
C ALA A 41 24.76 -8.92 20.03
N GLY A 42 24.64 -7.63 20.34
CA GLY A 42 25.74 -6.78 20.82
C GLY A 42 26.74 -6.35 19.73
N PHE A 43 26.32 -6.32 18.47
CA PHE A 43 27.12 -5.79 17.35
C PHE A 43 26.67 -4.37 16.99
N ARG A 44 27.63 -3.47 16.75
CA ARG A 44 27.38 -2.09 16.34
C ARG A 44 26.98 -1.99 14.87
N HIS A 45 27.60 -2.81 14.02
CA HIS A 45 27.37 -2.84 12.57
C HIS A 45 27.81 -4.19 11.97
N ALA A 46 27.41 -4.46 10.72
CA ALA A 46 27.64 -5.73 10.04
C ALA A 46 29.13 -6.10 9.89
N ALA A 47 30.04 -5.12 9.82
CA ALA A 47 31.48 -5.43 9.79
C ALA A 47 31.99 -6.08 11.09
N GLU A 48 31.36 -5.86 12.25
CA GLU A 48 31.72 -6.59 13.48
C GLU A 48 31.23 -8.04 13.44
N VAL A 49 30.02 -8.26 12.89
CA VAL A 49 29.48 -9.60 12.65
C VAL A 49 30.43 -10.39 11.73
N LEU A 50 30.98 -9.75 10.70
CA LEU A 50 31.90 -10.39 9.75
C LEU A 50 33.30 -10.64 10.32
N ARG A 51 33.70 -9.94 11.39
CA ARG A 51 34.92 -10.23 12.16
C ARG A 51 34.67 -11.37 13.13
N ALA A 52 34.46 -12.57 12.59
CA ALA A 52 34.33 -13.77 13.41
C ALA A 52 35.57 -13.97 14.29
N PRO A 53 35.43 -14.54 15.51
CA PRO A 53 36.54 -14.72 16.44
C PRO A 53 37.69 -15.45 15.74
N ALA A 54 38.92 -14.99 15.99
CA ALA A 54 40.08 -15.75 15.56
C ALA A 54 40.01 -17.12 16.22
N ALA A 55 40.25 -18.19 15.44
CA ALA A 55 40.47 -19.50 16.03
C ALA A 55 41.57 -19.35 17.08
N ALA A 56 41.31 -19.76 18.32
CA ALA A 56 42.30 -19.71 19.38
C ALA A 56 43.59 -20.32 18.82
N PRO A 57 44.74 -19.60 18.86
CA PRO A 57 45.97 -20.15 18.33
C PRO A 57 46.21 -21.47 19.05
N ALA A 58 46.24 -22.57 18.29
CA ALA A 58 46.78 -23.82 18.79
C ALA A 58 48.16 -23.46 19.35
N THR A 59 48.37 -23.73 20.63
CA THR A 59 49.57 -23.43 21.41
C THR A 59 50.85 -23.66 20.61
N ASP A 60 51.41 -22.59 20.06
CA ASP A 60 52.77 -22.55 19.52
C ASP A 60 53.44 -21.27 20.02
N ALA A 61 53.77 -21.31 21.31
CA ALA A 61 54.32 -20.22 22.11
C ALA A 61 55.85 -20.15 22.02
N LEU A 62 56.44 -20.22 20.82
CA LEU A 62 57.92 -20.24 20.68
C LEU A 62 58.55 -19.04 19.96
N PHE A 63 57.78 -18.08 19.45
CA PHE A 63 58.31 -16.82 18.91
C PHE A 63 57.53 -15.60 19.38
N GLY A 64 57.55 -15.36 20.69
CA GLY A 64 56.85 -14.23 21.32
C GLY A 64 57.79 -13.18 21.89
N THR A 65 58.48 -12.37 21.08
CA THR A 65 59.12 -11.11 21.54
C THR A 65 59.42 -10.13 20.39
N LEU A 66 58.57 -10.01 19.37
CA LEU A 66 58.59 -8.80 18.55
C LEU A 66 57.37 -7.96 18.92
N PRO A 67 57.53 -6.68 19.33
CA PRO A 67 56.39 -5.82 19.57
C PRO A 67 55.58 -5.78 18.27
N ARG A 68 54.32 -6.24 18.34
CA ARG A 68 53.34 -5.96 17.28
C ARG A 68 53.35 -4.44 17.13
N ALA A 69 53.95 -3.94 16.05
CA ALA A 69 53.69 -2.58 15.58
C ALA A 69 52.18 -2.36 15.67
N GLU A 70 51.70 -1.19 16.12
CA GLU A 70 50.27 -0.88 16.18
C GLU A 70 49.58 -1.33 14.89
N GLN A 71 49.01 -2.54 14.89
CA GLN A 71 48.47 -3.15 13.70
C GLN A 71 47.14 -2.43 13.47
N ASP A 72 47.06 -1.72 12.35
CA ASP A 72 45.86 -1.01 11.90
C ASP A 72 44.81 -2.08 11.51
N ASP A 73 44.17 -2.67 12.52
CA ASP A 73 43.23 -3.80 12.40
C ASP A 73 41.86 -3.35 11.84
N GLY A 74 41.76 -2.09 11.38
CA GLY A 74 40.56 -1.50 10.79
C GLY A 74 40.14 -2.14 9.45
N PHE A 75 38.88 -1.97 9.06
CA PHE A 75 38.38 -2.37 7.75
C PHE A 75 38.36 -1.18 6.80
N ARG A 76 38.48 -1.45 5.49
CA ARG A 76 38.26 -0.46 4.42
C ARG A 76 36.89 -0.68 3.81
N VAL A 77 36.20 0.40 3.47
CA VAL A 77 34.80 0.42 3.02
C VAL A 77 34.58 1.35 1.81
N LEU A 78 35.45 2.34 1.57
CA LEU A 78 35.19 3.34 0.52
C LEU A 78 35.23 2.73 -0.90
N ASP A 79 36.15 1.82 -1.20
CA ASP A 79 36.27 1.20 -2.55
C ASP A 79 35.81 -0.27 -2.61
N GLY A 80 35.17 -0.74 -1.56
CA GLY A 80 34.86 -2.15 -1.34
C GLY A 80 34.93 -2.43 0.15
N LEU A 81 34.37 -3.56 0.60
CA LEU A 81 34.56 -3.99 1.98
C LEU A 81 35.78 -4.92 2.06
N TRP A 82 36.80 -4.52 2.82
CA TRP A 82 38.07 -5.24 2.94
C TRP A 82 38.50 -5.35 4.41
N PHE A 83 38.99 -6.52 4.79
CA PHE A 83 39.61 -6.75 6.09
C PHE A 83 41.11 -7.04 5.95
N PRO A 84 41.92 -6.73 6.97
CA PRO A 84 43.33 -7.10 6.97
C PRO A 84 43.46 -8.63 7.02
N GLY A 85 44.28 -9.17 6.13
CA GLY A 85 44.68 -10.57 6.08
C GLY A 85 46.08 -10.79 6.66
N ARG A 86 46.60 -12.02 6.53
CA ARG A 86 47.97 -12.34 6.96
C ARG A 86 49.00 -11.65 6.04
N GLY A 87 50.09 -11.17 6.62
CA GLY A 87 51.20 -10.56 5.88
C GLY A 87 50.91 -9.18 5.28
N GLY A 88 49.94 -8.44 5.84
CA GLY A 88 49.58 -7.10 5.36
C GLY A 88 48.75 -7.07 4.07
N ILE A 89 48.32 -8.24 3.58
CA ILE A 89 47.47 -8.36 2.39
C ILE A 89 46.01 -8.05 2.76
N TRP A 90 45.35 -7.20 1.99
CA TRP A 90 43.92 -6.91 2.17
C TRP A 90 43.06 -8.00 1.53
N GLN A 91 42.14 -8.55 2.31
CA GLN A 91 41.19 -9.56 1.85
C GLN A 91 39.83 -8.91 1.59
N ARG A 92 39.32 -9.04 0.36
CA ARG A 92 37.96 -8.59 0.02
C ARG A 92 36.93 -9.43 0.76
N VAL A 93 35.86 -8.80 1.21
CA VAL A 93 34.66 -9.52 1.65
C VAL A 93 33.88 -9.96 0.43
N ASP A 94 34.07 -11.23 0.10
CA ASP A 94 33.36 -11.96 -0.94
C ASP A 94 32.62 -13.17 -0.31
N ARG A 95 31.96 -13.99 -1.14
CA ARG A 95 31.16 -15.11 -0.65
C ARG A 95 32.01 -16.12 0.14
N PRO A 96 33.21 -16.53 -0.35
CA PRO A 96 34.11 -17.36 0.45
C PRO A 96 34.51 -16.73 1.79
N TYR A 97 34.72 -15.41 1.87
CA TYR A 97 34.96 -14.72 3.14
C TYR A 97 33.79 -14.92 4.11
N VAL A 98 32.57 -14.60 3.66
CA VAL A 98 31.35 -14.65 4.48
C VAL A 98 31.09 -16.08 4.98
N GLN A 99 31.24 -17.09 4.12
CA GLN A 99 31.10 -18.50 4.50
C GLN A 99 32.12 -18.93 5.55
N ARG A 100 33.39 -18.48 5.43
CA ARG A 100 34.40 -18.74 6.46
C ARG A 100 34.08 -18.03 7.77
N ALA A 101 33.54 -16.82 7.73
CA ALA A 101 33.09 -16.11 8.94
C ALA A 101 31.94 -16.87 9.62
N GLY A 102 30.98 -17.38 8.84
CA GLY A 102 29.88 -18.20 9.34
C GLY A 102 30.36 -19.49 10.00
N ALA A 103 31.25 -20.24 9.32
CA ALA A 103 31.85 -21.45 9.87
C ALA A 103 32.64 -21.20 11.17
N ARG A 104 33.33 -20.05 11.27
CA ARG A 104 34.03 -19.64 12.50
C ARG A 104 33.09 -19.31 13.64
N TRP A 105 31.97 -18.63 13.36
CA TRP A 105 30.94 -18.40 14.37
C TRP A 105 30.32 -19.70 14.84
N GLN A 106 30.02 -20.64 13.93
CA GLN A 106 29.48 -21.96 14.30
C GLN A 106 30.45 -22.78 15.15
N ALA A 107 31.76 -22.67 14.90
CA ALA A 107 32.80 -23.33 15.68
C ALA A 107 33.16 -22.58 16.98
N SER A 108 32.62 -21.38 17.20
CA SER A 108 32.91 -20.55 18.37
C SER A 108 32.16 -21.05 19.61
N GLY A 109 32.82 -20.97 20.77
CA GLY A 109 32.20 -21.18 22.08
C GLY A 109 31.49 -19.94 22.64
N GLU A 110 31.43 -18.82 21.89
CA GLU A 110 30.77 -17.60 22.37
C GLU A 110 29.25 -17.78 22.56
N PRO A 111 28.64 -17.22 23.62
CA PRO A 111 27.19 -17.32 23.85
C PRO A 111 26.34 -16.82 22.67
N ARG A 112 26.84 -15.82 21.94
CA ARG A 112 26.17 -15.21 20.78
C ARG A 112 26.44 -15.92 19.45
N ALA A 113 27.25 -16.98 19.43
CA ALA A 113 27.69 -17.67 18.22
C ALA A 113 26.56 -18.04 17.25
N ARG A 114 25.46 -18.61 17.79
CA ARG A 114 24.29 -19.00 16.99
C ARG A 114 23.62 -17.81 16.31
N GLN A 115 23.45 -16.71 17.03
CA GLN A 115 22.83 -15.50 16.49
C GLN A 115 23.75 -14.83 15.47
N ALA A 116 25.05 -14.77 15.73
CA ALA A 116 26.04 -14.25 14.79
C ALA A 116 26.11 -15.08 13.49
N ALA A 117 26.06 -16.41 13.58
CA ALA A 117 25.99 -17.27 12.39
C ALA A 117 24.72 -17.02 11.57
N ALA A 118 23.55 -16.89 12.20
CA ALA A 118 22.30 -16.56 11.50
C ALA A 118 22.35 -15.16 10.84
N LEU A 119 22.99 -14.18 11.48
CA LEU A 119 23.23 -12.87 10.88
C LEU A 119 24.15 -12.98 9.66
N VAL A 120 25.20 -13.82 9.72
CA VAL A 120 26.09 -14.08 8.57
C VAL A 120 25.33 -14.72 7.40
N ASP A 121 24.39 -15.64 7.65
CA ASP A 121 23.57 -16.25 6.60
C ASP A 121 22.70 -15.20 5.87
N ILE A 122 22.15 -14.23 6.62
CA ILE A 122 21.44 -13.08 6.04
C ILE A 122 22.39 -12.24 5.18
N LEU A 123 23.59 -11.95 5.67
CA LEU A 123 24.61 -11.19 4.93
C LEU A 123 25.10 -11.93 3.66
N GLU A 124 25.20 -13.27 3.68
CA GLU A 124 25.48 -14.07 2.47
C GLU A 124 24.37 -13.91 1.42
N THR A 125 23.11 -13.88 1.86
CA THR A 125 21.96 -13.65 0.97
C THR A 125 22.04 -12.28 0.31
N VAL A 126 22.37 -11.22 1.07
CA VAL A 126 22.58 -9.88 0.52
C VAL A 126 23.68 -9.89 -0.55
N LEU A 127 24.80 -10.56 -0.30
CA LEU A 127 25.91 -10.60 -1.24
C LEU A 127 25.56 -11.36 -2.53
N THR A 128 24.70 -12.38 -2.42
CA THR A 128 24.20 -13.15 -3.56
C THR A 128 23.31 -12.29 -4.46
N ASP A 129 22.47 -11.45 -3.87
CA ASP A 129 21.58 -10.53 -4.60
C ASP A 129 22.32 -9.29 -5.13
N ASP A 130 23.38 -8.86 -4.45
CA ASP A 130 24.17 -7.68 -4.80
C ASP A 130 25.61 -7.78 -4.31
N ALA A 131 26.55 -7.88 -5.26
CA ALA A 131 27.99 -7.93 -4.98
C ALA A 131 28.52 -6.72 -4.17
N MET A 132 27.82 -5.58 -4.20
CA MET A 132 28.15 -4.36 -3.43
C MET A 132 27.24 -4.16 -2.19
N GLY A 133 26.35 -5.11 -1.91
CA GLY A 133 25.34 -4.98 -0.86
C GLY A 133 25.95 -4.86 0.54
N LEU A 134 26.95 -5.71 0.85
CA LEU A 134 27.64 -5.68 2.15
C LEU A 134 28.39 -4.36 2.39
N ARG A 135 29.11 -3.87 1.36
CA ARG A 135 29.75 -2.54 1.42
C ARG A 135 28.71 -1.46 1.73
N ARG A 136 27.56 -1.49 1.04
CA ARG A 136 26.50 -0.49 1.22
C ARG A 136 25.91 -0.50 2.62
N ILE A 137 25.61 -1.68 3.16
CA ILE A 137 25.07 -1.85 4.51
C ILE A 137 26.06 -1.33 5.55
N VAL A 138 27.31 -1.81 5.52
CA VAL A 138 28.35 -1.39 6.47
C VAL A 138 28.57 0.12 6.40
N LEU A 139 28.71 0.67 5.19
CA LEU A 139 28.91 2.10 5.00
C LEU A 139 27.72 2.92 5.51
N TRP A 140 26.49 2.49 5.24
CA TRP A 140 25.28 3.13 5.75
C TRP A 140 25.22 3.12 7.29
N GLU A 141 25.52 1.98 7.92
CA GLU A 141 25.51 1.82 9.37
C GLU A 141 26.58 2.67 10.06
N VAL A 142 27.81 2.67 9.53
CA VAL A 142 28.89 3.51 10.03
C VAL A 142 28.53 5.00 9.89
N CYS A 143 27.98 5.42 8.76
CA CYS A 143 27.52 6.79 8.59
C CYS A 143 26.42 7.16 9.60
N CYS A 144 25.45 6.27 9.85
CA CYS A 144 24.43 6.49 10.88
C CYS A 144 25.06 6.67 12.26
N LEU A 145 25.98 5.78 12.66
CA LEU A 145 26.65 5.85 13.96
C LEU A 145 27.50 7.13 14.11
N LEU A 146 28.18 7.56 13.05
CA LEU A 146 28.95 8.81 13.05
C LEU A 146 28.04 10.04 13.19
N THR A 147 26.92 10.07 12.47
CA THR A 147 25.95 11.17 12.59
C THR A 147 25.24 11.18 13.95
N ASP A 148 24.97 9.99 14.52
CA ASP A 148 24.27 9.88 15.80
C ASP A 148 25.18 10.20 17.00
N ALA A 149 26.50 10.16 16.81
CA ALA A 149 27.48 10.55 17.82
C ALA A 149 27.65 12.08 17.96
N GLY A 150 27.27 12.87 16.95
CA GLY A 150 27.29 14.33 17.01
C GLY A 150 27.32 15.03 15.64
N ASP A 151 27.20 16.35 15.65
CA ASP A 151 27.07 17.18 14.44
C ASP A 151 28.37 17.32 13.62
N SER A 152 29.52 16.90 14.16
CA SER A 152 30.83 17.04 13.51
C SER A 152 31.72 15.83 13.81
N PRO A 153 31.44 14.66 13.22
CA PRO A 153 32.25 13.47 13.43
C PRO A 153 33.68 13.70 12.93
N GLY A 154 34.65 13.29 13.74
CA GLY A 154 36.07 13.32 13.43
C GLY A 154 36.59 11.98 12.91
N ALA A 155 37.84 11.97 12.41
CA ALA A 155 38.51 10.74 12.00
C ALA A 155 38.64 9.72 13.14
N ALA A 156 38.84 10.20 14.38
CA ALA A 156 38.93 9.34 15.56
C ALA A 156 37.64 8.55 15.81
N ASP A 157 36.47 9.16 15.57
CA ASP A 157 35.17 8.50 15.74
C ASP A 157 35.00 7.36 14.73
N ALA A 158 35.42 7.56 13.48
CA ALA A 158 35.39 6.52 12.46
C ALA A 158 36.37 5.37 12.78
N VAL A 159 37.55 5.68 13.33
CA VAL A 159 38.51 4.67 13.81
C VAL A 159 37.93 3.88 14.99
N ALA A 160 37.20 4.52 15.90
CA ALA A 160 36.53 3.85 17.03
C ALA A 160 35.42 2.88 16.57
N LEU A 161 34.84 3.12 15.39
CA LEU A 161 33.94 2.19 14.68
C LEU A 161 34.70 1.14 13.85
N GLY A 162 36.03 1.10 13.94
CA GLY A 162 36.85 0.09 13.29
C GLY A 162 37.15 0.36 11.81
N VAL A 163 36.89 1.58 11.30
CA VAL A 163 37.33 2.00 9.97
C VAL A 163 38.84 2.24 9.98
N HIS A 164 39.54 1.78 8.94
CA HIS A 164 40.99 1.96 8.80
C HIS A 164 41.37 3.45 8.74
N ARG A 165 42.50 3.82 9.36
CA ARG A 165 42.92 5.23 9.51
C ARG A 165 43.04 5.98 8.19
N SER A 166 43.41 5.28 7.10
CA SER A 166 43.52 5.87 5.76
C SER A 166 42.19 6.34 5.15
N GLU A 167 41.05 5.81 5.57
CA GLU A 167 39.71 6.18 5.07
C GLU A 167 38.92 7.03 6.06
N ALA A 168 39.24 6.93 7.36
CA ALA A 168 38.49 7.52 8.46
C ALA A 168 38.23 9.02 8.30
N GLY A 169 39.26 9.82 7.97
CA GLY A 169 39.11 11.27 7.80
C GLY A 169 38.26 11.65 6.59
N GLN A 170 38.37 10.90 5.49
CA GLN A 170 37.59 11.14 4.28
C GLN A 170 36.10 10.77 4.49
N LEU A 171 35.85 9.67 5.19
CA LEU A 171 34.50 9.23 5.56
C LEU A 171 33.82 10.22 6.51
N ALA A 172 34.50 10.62 7.60
CA ALA A 172 33.98 11.58 8.56
C ALA A 172 33.65 12.93 7.89
N ALA A 173 34.53 13.42 7.01
CA ALA A 173 34.28 14.63 6.23
C ALA A 173 33.08 14.50 5.29
N ALA A 174 32.86 13.33 4.68
CA ALA A 174 31.69 13.08 3.83
C ALA A 174 30.39 13.05 4.63
N VAL A 175 30.41 12.47 5.84
CA VAL A 175 29.26 12.44 6.74
C VAL A 175 28.88 13.85 7.18
N ALA A 176 29.87 14.63 7.64
CA ALA A 176 29.69 16.02 8.04
C ALA A 176 29.18 16.92 6.90
N ALA A 177 29.47 16.58 5.64
CA ALA A 177 29.02 17.34 4.48
C ALA A 177 27.53 17.15 4.14
N GLY A 178 26.81 16.20 4.75
CA GLY A 178 25.36 16.10 4.58
C GLY A 178 24.76 14.69 4.57
N PHE A 179 25.27 13.76 5.38
CA PHE A 179 24.56 12.50 5.61
C PHE A 179 23.31 12.74 6.47
N PRO A 180 22.16 12.11 6.18
CA PRO A 180 20.91 12.38 6.90
C PRO A 180 20.99 11.97 8.38
N GLY A 181 20.66 12.91 9.26
CA GLY A 181 20.40 12.68 10.68
C GLY A 181 19.22 11.75 10.96
N PRO A 182 18.99 11.36 12.23
CA PRO A 182 17.84 10.56 12.62
C PRO A 182 16.56 11.34 12.31
N GLY A 183 15.58 10.65 11.72
CA GLY A 183 14.30 11.27 11.37
C GLY A 183 13.58 10.61 10.19
N PRO A 184 12.52 11.26 9.67
CA PRO A 184 11.66 10.68 8.63
C PRO A 184 12.40 10.32 7.34
N ALA A 185 13.41 11.09 6.95
CA ALA A 185 14.19 10.86 5.73
C ALA A 185 15.09 9.62 5.84
N ARG A 186 15.76 9.44 6.98
CA ARG A 186 16.55 8.22 7.25
C ARG A 186 15.64 7.00 7.36
N HIS A 187 14.53 7.10 8.09
CA HIS A 187 13.56 6.01 8.17
C HIS A 187 13.00 5.61 6.80
N ALA A 188 12.73 6.59 5.93
CA ALA A 188 12.30 6.31 4.55
C ALA A 188 13.38 5.57 3.74
N ALA A 189 14.66 5.94 3.89
CA ALA A 189 15.77 5.23 3.25
C ALA A 189 15.90 3.78 3.72
N GLU A 190 15.72 3.55 5.02
CA GLU A 190 15.81 2.22 5.66
C GLU A 190 14.65 1.29 5.28
N THR A 191 13.46 1.84 5.03
CA THR A 191 12.22 1.06 4.77
C THR A 191 11.84 0.96 3.29
N LEU A 192 12.50 1.71 2.38
CA LEU A 192 12.15 1.72 0.96
C LEU A 192 12.15 0.31 0.34
N ASN A 193 13.16 -0.51 0.67
CA ASN A 193 13.29 -1.86 0.11
C ASN A 193 12.30 -2.87 0.72
N ASP A 194 11.61 -2.50 1.81
CA ASP A 194 10.53 -3.31 2.39
C ASP A 194 9.22 -3.15 1.62
N VAL A 195 9.02 -1.97 1.05
CA VAL A 195 7.83 -1.60 0.28
C VAL A 195 8.04 -1.82 -1.22
N TRP A 196 9.27 -1.66 -1.71
CA TRP A 196 9.63 -1.72 -3.14
C TRP A 196 10.83 -2.65 -3.41
N PRO A 197 10.78 -3.55 -4.40
CA PRO A 197 9.70 -3.79 -5.34
C PRO A 197 8.53 -4.55 -4.69
N GLY A 198 7.32 -4.00 -4.81
CA GLY A 198 6.14 -4.57 -4.16
C GLY A 198 4.83 -4.16 -4.85
N PRO A 199 3.68 -4.64 -4.32
CA PRO A 199 2.36 -4.25 -4.82
C PRO A 199 1.87 -2.90 -4.26
N ARG A 200 2.53 -2.35 -3.24
CA ARG A 200 2.14 -1.12 -2.52
C ARG A 200 2.80 0.11 -3.13
N LEU A 201 2.43 0.45 -4.37
CA LEU A 201 3.05 1.54 -5.13
C LEU A 201 2.82 2.90 -4.48
N ARG A 202 1.61 3.20 -3.99
CA ARG A 202 1.30 4.52 -3.40
C ARG A 202 2.03 4.74 -2.09
N GLU A 203 2.22 3.69 -1.30
CA GLU A 203 3.11 3.73 -0.14
C GLU A 203 4.56 3.97 -0.53
N ALA A 204 5.06 3.28 -1.56
CA ALA A 204 6.43 3.47 -2.04
C ALA A 204 6.65 4.93 -2.51
N GLU A 205 5.69 5.53 -3.22
CA GLU A 205 5.70 6.95 -3.59
C GLU A 205 5.79 7.87 -2.35
N ARG A 206 5.00 7.59 -1.31
CA ARG A 206 5.06 8.32 -0.02
C ARG A 206 6.40 8.14 0.71
N VAL A 207 7.03 6.98 0.60
CA VAL A 207 8.38 6.74 1.15
C VAL A 207 9.42 7.55 0.36
N VAL A 208 9.41 7.47 -0.97
CA VAL A 208 10.33 8.24 -1.83
C VAL A 208 10.17 9.74 -1.65
N ALA A 209 8.95 10.24 -1.47
CA ALA A 209 8.68 11.66 -1.23
C ALA A 209 9.35 12.21 0.06
N ARG A 210 9.68 11.34 1.01
CA ARG A 210 10.38 11.67 2.27
C ARG A 210 11.91 11.57 2.16
N LEU A 211 12.44 10.97 1.08
CA LEU A 211 13.89 10.90 0.88
C LEU A 211 14.48 12.30 0.66
N PRO A 212 15.74 12.54 1.06
CA PRO A 212 16.41 13.80 0.79
C PRO A 212 16.41 14.10 -0.72
N ARG A 213 15.82 15.25 -1.11
CA ARG A 213 15.76 15.70 -2.50
C ARG A 213 17.13 16.18 -2.95
N GLY A 214 17.94 15.28 -3.52
CA GLY A 214 19.28 15.64 -3.99
C GLY A 214 20.26 15.94 -2.85
N SER A 215 21.55 15.83 -3.14
CA SER A 215 22.57 16.38 -2.23
C SER A 215 22.55 17.89 -2.37
N ALA A 216 22.89 18.62 -1.31
CA ALA A 216 23.16 20.06 -1.39
C ALA A 216 24.28 20.42 -2.39
N SER A 217 25.04 19.42 -2.86
CA SER A 217 25.96 19.54 -3.99
C SER A 217 25.31 18.97 -5.27
N PRO A 218 24.92 19.82 -6.23
CA PRO A 218 24.38 19.39 -7.54
C PRO A 218 25.41 18.65 -8.40
N ASP A 219 26.71 18.77 -8.09
CA ASP A 219 27.82 18.13 -8.83
C ASP A 219 28.33 16.83 -8.18
N GLY A 220 27.73 16.40 -7.05
CA GLY A 220 28.10 15.17 -6.37
C GLY A 220 27.66 13.91 -7.15
N PRO A 221 28.45 12.82 -7.17
CA PRO A 221 28.03 11.62 -7.89
C PRO A 221 26.80 11.01 -7.21
N GLN A 222 25.80 10.64 -8.02
CA GLN A 222 24.52 10.16 -7.54
C GLN A 222 24.64 8.71 -7.02
N ASP A 223 23.89 8.37 -5.97
CA ASP A 223 23.67 6.98 -5.59
C ASP A 223 22.90 6.27 -6.72
N HIS A 224 23.62 5.62 -7.63
CA HIS A 224 23.06 4.99 -8.82
C HIS A 224 22.02 3.91 -8.49
N ARG A 225 22.17 3.19 -7.37
CA ARG A 225 21.18 2.17 -6.98
C ARG A 225 19.90 2.84 -6.53
N LEU A 226 19.98 3.87 -5.68
CA LEU A 226 18.78 4.61 -5.29
C LEU A 226 18.12 5.26 -6.52
N SER A 227 18.91 5.86 -7.42
CA SER A 227 18.41 6.43 -8.68
C SER A 227 17.70 5.39 -9.55
N ALA A 228 18.25 4.17 -9.67
CA ALA A 228 17.60 3.08 -10.39
C ALA A 228 16.30 2.61 -9.72
N LEU A 229 16.27 2.49 -8.39
CA LEU A 229 15.07 2.15 -7.63
C LEU A 229 13.97 3.20 -7.83
N VAL A 230 14.30 4.48 -7.64
CA VAL A 230 13.36 5.60 -7.86
C VAL A 230 12.90 5.67 -9.32
N GLY A 231 13.80 5.43 -10.27
CA GLY A 231 13.48 5.34 -11.70
C GLY A 231 12.47 4.24 -12.00
N SER A 232 12.68 3.03 -11.47
CA SER A 232 11.75 1.90 -11.65
C SER A 232 10.36 2.16 -11.04
N LEU A 233 10.31 2.85 -9.89
CA LEU A 233 9.07 3.25 -9.25
C LEU A 233 8.31 4.27 -10.08
N ARG A 234 8.99 5.32 -10.58
CA ARG A 234 8.40 6.33 -11.46
C ARG A 234 7.89 5.74 -12.76
N ALA A 235 8.61 4.78 -13.35
CA ALA A 235 8.16 4.06 -14.53
C ALA A 235 6.84 3.32 -14.27
N ARG A 236 6.71 2.61 -13.14
CA ARG A 236 5.47 1.93 -12.79
C ARG A 236 4.32 2.89 -12.45
N ALA A 237 4.61 4.04 -11.84
CA ALA A 237 3.61 5.09 -11.62
C ALA A 237 3.08 5.64 -12.96
N ALA A 238 3.97 5.92 -13.92
CA ALA A 238 3.57 6.34 -15.26
C ALA A 238 2.73 5.29 -16.00
N ASP A 239 2.99 3.99 -15.78
CA ASP A 239 2.13 2.92 -16.31
C ASP A 239 0.73 2.92 -15.70
N VAL A 240 0.60 3.19 -14.40
CA VAL A 240 -0.70 3.34 -13.73
C VAL A 240 -1.48 4.53 -14.27
N ASP A 241 -0.81 5.67 -14.46
CA ASP A 241 -1.42 6.88 -15.02
C ASP A 241 -1.88 6.65 -16.46
N ARG A 242 -1.06 5.96 -17.27
CA ARG A 242 -1.40 5.57 -18.64
C ARG A 242 -2.65 4.68 -18.68
N LEU A 243 -2.71 3.64 -17.84
CA LEU A 243 -3.86 2.73 -17.76
C LEU A 243 -5.12 3.44 -17.23
N THR A 244 -4.95 4.39 -16.32
CA THR A 244 -6.05 5.23 -15.81
C THR A 244 -6.61 6.13 -16.91
N ALA A 245 -5.74 6.77 -17.70
CA ALA A 245 -6.14 7.59 -18.83
C ALA A 245 -6.79 6.75 -19.95
N GLU A 246 -6.27 5.54 -20.21
CA GLU A 246 -6.88 4.58 -21.13
C GLU A 246 -8.28 4.19 -20.70
N ALA A 247 -8.46 3.85 -19.42
CA ALA A 247 -9.78 3.52 -18.88
C ALA A 247 -10.79 4.66 -19.05
N ALA A 248 -10.37 5.90 -18.77
CA ALA A 248 -11.22 7.08 -18.93
C ALA A 248 -11.62 7.31 -20.40
N ARG A 249 -10.71 7.10 -21.36
CA ARG A 249 -11.04 7.19 -22.79
C ARG A 249 -12.02 6.11 -23.22
N SER A 250 -11.77 4.85 -22.84
CA SER A 250 -12.69 3.74 -23.15
C SER A 250 -14.08 3.94 -22.55
N GLU A 251 -14.17 4.53 -21.36
CA GLU A 251 -15.45 4.86 -20.75
C GLU A 251 -16.20 5.95 -21.51
N ALA A 252 -15.51 7.01 -21.94
CA ALA A 252 -16.09 8.08 -22.75
C ALA A 252 -16.62 7.56 -24.11
N GLU A 253 -16.02 6.49 -24.64
CA GLU A 253 -16.44 5.80 -25.86
C GLU A 253 -17.55 4.76 -25.62
N GLY A 254 -18.01 4.57 -24.37
CA GLY A 254 -18.99 3.54 -24.00
C GLY A 254 -18.43 2.11 -23.95
N ALA A 255 -17.12 1.94 -24.12
CA ALA A 255 -16.45 0.64 -24.08
C ALA A 255 -16.16 0.18 -22.65
N LEU A 256 -17.20 -0.07 -21.86
CA LEU A 256 -17.11 -0.37 -20.41
C LEU A 256 -16.22 -1.58 -20.07
N ARG A 257 -16.20 -2.63 -20.90
CA ARG A 257 -15.33 -3.81 -20.68
C ARG A 257 -13.85 -3.47 -20.82
N ALA A 258 -13.51 -2.61 -21.80
CA ALA A 258 -12.15 -2.13 -21.98
C ALA A 258 -11.75 -1.22 -20.82
N ALA A 259 -12.64 -0.32 -20.40
CA ALA A 259 -12.44 0.53 -19.22
C ALA A 259 -12.17 -0.30 -17.95
N ALA A 260 -12.99 -1.31 -17.66
CA ALA A 260 -12.82 -2.19 -16.51
C ALA A 260 -11.49 -2.97 -16.56
N THR A 261 -11.08 -3.43 -17.75
CA THR A 261 -9.82 -4.14 -17.95
C THR A 261 -8.61 -3.23 -17.68
N ALA A 262 -8.65 -1.99 -18.18
CA ALA A 262 -7.60 -1.00 -17.94
C ALA A 262 -7.53 -0.59 -16.45
N ARG A 263 -8.68 -0.37 -15.78
CA ARG A 263 -8.73 -0.12 -14.32
C ARG A 263 -8.17 -1.29 -13.51
N LEU A 264 -8.51 -2.53 -13.87
CA LEU A 264 -7.94 -3.73 -13.24
C LEU A 264 -6.43 -3.80 -13.45
N GLY A 265 -5.94 -3.43 -14.65
CA GLY A 265 -4.51 -3.30 -14.92
C GLY A 265 -3.82 -2.30 -13.99
N ALA A 266 -4.38 -1.10 -13.86
CA ALA A 266 -3.87 -0.06 -12.97
C ALA A 266 -3.82 -0.55 -11.52
N LEU A 267 -4.89 -1.16 -11.02
CA LEU A 267 -4.97 -1.67 -9.65
C LEU A 267 -4.03 -2.87 -9.40
N ARG A 268 -3.71 -3.68 -10.41
CA ARG A 268 -2.67 -4.73 -10.31
C ARG A 268 -1.28 -4.14 -10.15
N LEU A 269 -1.02 -2.98 -10.75
CA LEU A 269 0.24 -2.25 -10.60
C LEU A 269 0.30 -1.47 -9.28
N ALA A 270 -0.81 -0.89 -8.81
CA ALA A 270 -0.92 -0.14 -7.56
C ALA A 270 -2.03 -0.70 -6.66
N ARG A 271 -1.77 -1.83 -6.00
CA ARG A 271 -2.80 -2.57 -5.23
C ARG A 271 -3.35 -1.77 -4.05
N ASP A 272 -2.54 -0.85 -3.52
CA ASP A 272 -2.86 0.02 -2.40
C ASP A 272 -3.48 1.35 -2.82
N ASP A 273 -3.90 1.50 -4.08
CA ASP A 273 -4.59 2.69 -4.57
C ASP A 273 -6.12 2.61 -4.33
N PRO A 274 -6.68 3.33 -3.34
CA PRO A 274 -8.10 3.28 -3.03
C PRO A 274 -8.96 3.91 -4.14
N HIS A 275 -8.42 4.87 -4.89
CA HIS A 275 -9.13 5.50 -5.98
C HIS A 275 -9.28 4.53 -7.16
N ALA A 276 -8.20 3.83 -7.52
CA ALA A 276 -8.27 2.79 -8.56
C ALA A 276 -9.24 1.65 -8.20
N HIS A 277 -9.33 1.29 -6.91
CA HIS A 277 -10.31 0.30 -6.43
C HIS A 277 -11.75 0.80 -6.56
N THR A 278 -12.01 2.03 -6.11
CA THR A 278 -13.33 2.68 -6.22
C THR A 278 -13.78 2.79 -7.67
N GLU A 279 -12.90 3.25 -8.56
CA GLU A 279 -13.19 3.39 -9.98
C GLU A 279 -13.45 2.04 -10.66
N LEU A 280 -12.73 0.98 -10.28
CA LEU A 280 -12.99 -0.36 -10.78
C LEU A 280 -14.38 -0.85 -10.36
N LEU A 281 -14.79 -0.64 -9.10
CA LEU A 281 -16.13 -1.01 -8.63
C LEU A 281 -17.22 -0.19 -9.32
N ARG A 282 -16.98 1.11 -9.55
CA ARG A 282 -17.91 1.98 -10.28
C ARG A 282 -18.14 1.48 -11.70
N VAL A 283 -17.08 1.22 -12.47
CA VAL A 283 -17.21 0.68 -13.84
C VAL A 283 -17.81 -0.72 -13.85
N ALA A 284 -17.48 -1.56 -12.86
CA ALA A 284 -18.10 -2.88 -12.72
C ALA A 284 -19.60 -2.80 -12.41
N THR A 285 -20.04 -1.75 -11.70
CA THR A 285 -21.47 -1.47 -11.46
C THR A 285 -22.17 -1.08 -12.77
N LEU A 286 -21.56 -0.19 -13.56
CA LEU A 286 -22.08 0.17 -14.89
C LEU A 286 -22.18 -1.04 -15.82
N LEU A 287 -21.21 -1.97 -15.74
CA LEU A 287 -21.25 -3.23 -16.48
C LEU A 287 -22.38 -4.16 -16.03
N ALA A 288 -22.73 -4.17 -14.74
CA ALA A 288 -23.83 -4.98 -14.23
C ALA A 288 -25.20 -4.41 -14.65
N ASP A 289 -25.27 -3.10 -14.84
CA ASP A 289 -26.48 -2.40 -15.29
C ASP A 289 -26.64 -2.40 -16.82
N ASP A 290 -25.62 -2.87 -17.57
CA ASP A 290 -25.68 -2.99 -19.03
C ASP A 290 -26.68 -4.10 -19.42
N PRO A 291 -27.78 -3.79 -20.13
CA PRO A 291 -28.76 -4.79 -20.54
C PRO A 291 -28.20 -5.86 -21.50
N PHE A 292 -27.03 -5.62 -22.09
CA PHE A 292 -26.32 -6.55 -22.95
C PHE A 292 -25.16 -7.27 -22.23
N ALA A 293 -25.09 -7.17 -20.91
CA ALA A 293 -24.17 -7.97 -20.11
C ALA A 293 -24.52 -9.46 -20.23
N PRO A 294 -23.53 -10.35 -20.41
CA PRO A 294 -23.80 -11.77 -20.51
C PRO A 294 -24.22 -12.33 -19.15
N ALA A 295 -25.23 -13.22 -19.15
CA ALA A 295 -25.83 -13.76 -17.92
C ALA A 295 -24.83 -14.52 -17.03
N ASP A 296 -23.75 -15.06 -17.61
CA ASP A 296 -22.69 -15.75 -16.85
C ASP A 296 -21.79 -14.79 -16.06
N ALA A 297 -21.91 -13.48 -16.27
CA ALA A 297 -21.26 -12.43 -15.49
C ALA A 297 -22.13 -11.96 -14.30
N GLU A 298 -23.38 -12.41 -14.21
CA GLU A 298 -24.32 -12.00 -13.17
C GLU A 298 -23.97 -12.59 -11.80
N VAL A 299 -24.17 -11.79 -10.75
CA VAL A 299 -24.20 -12.26 -9.37
C VAL A 299 -25.66 -12.29 -8.95
N GLY A 300 -26.17 -13.50 -8.71
CA GLY A 300 -27.50 -13.69 -8.15
C GLY A 300 -27.52 -13.28 -6.69
N ALA A 301 -28.55 -12.54 -6.29
CA ALA A 301 -28.80 -12.18 -4.91
C ALA A 301 -30.26 -12.49 -4.55
N VAL A 302 -30.45 -13.24 -3.47
CA VAL A 302 -31.78 -13.58 -2.94
C VAL A 302 -31.83 -13.11 -1.49
N THR A 303 -32.86 -12.32 -1.16
CA THR A 303 -33.12 -11.90 0.21
C THR A 303 -33.87 -13.01 0.96
N ASP A 304 -33.46 -13.27 2.19
CA ASP A 304 -34.07 -14.26 3.08
C ASP A 304 -34.21 -13.67 4.47
N ASP A 305 -35.43 -13.21 4.81
CA ASP A 305 -35.80 -12.48 6.02
C ASP A 305 -34.87 -11.30 6.39
N ARG A 306 -33.69 -11.61 6.96
CA ARG A 306 -32.65 -10.66 7.38
C ARG A 306 -31.25 -10.90 6.79
N ALA A 307 -31.12 -11.85 5.86
CA ALA A 307 -29.86 -12.14 5.19
C ALA A 307 -29.97 -11.93 3.68
N VAL A 308 -28.83 -11.68 3.04
CA VAL A 308 -28.71 -11.73 1.58
C VAL A 308 -27.85 -12.93 1.23
N ARG A 309 -28.44 -13.87 0.49
CA ARG A 309 -27.74 -15.03 -0.06
C ARG A 309 -27.27 -14.68 -1.47
N LEU A 310 -25.96 -14.82 -1.69
CA LEU A 310 -25.30 -14.52 -2.95
C LEU A 310 -24.89 -15.83 -3.64
N SER A 311 -24.98 -15.85 -4.96
CA SER A 311 -24.51 -16.94 -5.80
C SER A 311 -23.87 -16.38 -7.07
N TRP A 312 -22.77 -16.99 -7.52
CA TRP A 312 -22.08 -16.55 -8.74
C TRP A 312 -21.48 -17.73 -9.50
N CYS A 313 -21.24 -17.56 -10.80
CA CYS A 313 -20.55 -18.56 -11.60
C CYS A 313 -19.02 -18.44 -11.48
N ALA A 314 -18.32 -19.56 -11.58
CA ALA A 314 -16.87 -19.53 -11.73
C ALA A 314 -16.48 -18.89 -13.08
N PRO A 315 -15.35 -18.17 -13.17
CA PRO A 315 -14.82 -17.73 -14.45
C PRO A 315 -14.55 -18.93 -15.38
N PRO A 316 -14.92 -18.88 -16.68
CA PRO A 316 -14.83 -20.01 -17.61
C PRO A 316 -13.40 -20.52 -17.88
N ARG A 317 -12.37 -19.79 -17.45
CA ARG A 317 -10.96 -20.20 -17.53
C ARG A 317 -10.27 -19.90 -16.20
N ARG A 318 -9.60 -20.90 -15.60
CA ARG A 318 -8.71 -20.82 -14.42
C ARG A 318 -9.38 -20.99 -13.03
N ALA A 319 -10.21 -22.00 -12.83
CA ALA A 319 -10.85 -22.25 -11.53
C ALA A 319 -9.89 -22.68 -10.39
N HIS A 320 -8.75 -23.33 -10.69
CA HIS A 320 -7.88 -23.85 -9.65
C HIS A 320 -7.15 -22.73 -8.88
N GLY A 321 -7.38 -22.70 -7.56
CA GLY A 321 -6.75 -21.75 -6.65
C GLY A 321 -7.28 -20.31 -6.76
N VAL A 322 -8.49 -20.15 -7.29
CA VAL A 322 -9.23 -18.88 -7.19
C VAL A 322 -10.04 -18.89 -5.91
N THR A 323 -9.90 -17.83 -5.13
CA THR A 323 -10.78 -17.52 -4.00
C THR A 323 -11.56 -16.25 -4.31
N TYR A 324 -12.64 -16.00 -3.59
CA TYR A 324 -13.47 -14.83 -3.77
C TYR A 324 -13.46 -13.98 -2.49
N ARG A 325 -13.51 -12.67 -2.72
CA ARG A 325 -13.78 -11.67 -1.69
C ARG A 325 -15.09 -10.98 -2.04
N VAL A 326 -16.00 -10.90 -1.08
CA VAL A 326 -17.30 -10.27 -1.26
C VAL A 326 -17.27 -8.90 -0.59
N LEU A 327 -17.60 -7.87 -1.37
CA LEU A 327 -17.71 -6.50 -0.90
C LEU A 327 -19.18 -6.07 -0.97
N ARG A 328 -19.65 -5.34 0.04
CA ARG A 328 -20.97 -4.69 0.07
C ARG A 328 -20.78 -3.18 0.05
N PHE A 329 -21.56 -2.46 -0.74
CA PHE A 329 -21.61 -1.00 -0.72
C PHE A 329 -23.03 -0.50 -0.96
N PRO A 330 -23.39 0.72 -0.49
CA PRO A 330 -24.64 1.36 -0.87
C PRO A 330 -24.67 1.62 -2.38
N ASP A 331 -25.86 1.52 -2.98
CA ASP A 331 -26.02 1.84 -4.39
C ASP A 331 -25.55 3.27 -4.71
N GLY A 332 -24.80 3.43 -5.80
CA GLY A 332 -24.17 4.70 -6.18
C GLY A 332 -22.97 5.15 -5.32
N ALA A 333 -22.55 4.39 -4.30
CA ALA A 333 -21.45 4.77 -3.40
C ALA A 333 -20.37 3.67 -3.23
N PRO A 334 -19.69 3.24 -4.31
CA PRO A 334 -18.66 2.20 -4.26
C PRO A 334 -17.46 2.53 -3.35
N GLN A 335 -17.21 3.81 -3.07
CA GLN A 335 -16.18 4.27 -2.12
C GLN A 335 -16.46 3.85 -0.66
N LEU A 336 -17.70 3.46 -0.34
CA LEU A 336 -18.11 2.98 0.98
C LEU A 336 -18.14 1.44 1.07
N ALA A 337 -17.44 0.75 0.16
CA ALA A 337 -17.38 -0.70 0.15
C ALA A 337 -16.75 -1.26 1.44
N VAL A 338 -17.44 -2.23 2.02
CA VAL A 338 -17.00 -3.01 3.18
C VAL A 338 -16.91 -4.48 2.80
N GLU A 339 -15.94 -5.18 3.35
CA GLU A 339 -15.79 -6.63 3.15
C GLU A 339 -16.79 -7.39 4.01
N THR A 340 -17.57 -8.28 3.42
CA THR A 340 -18.53 -9.13 4.13
C THR A 340 -18.07 -10.59 4.22
N ALA A 341 -17.21 -11.01 3.29
CA ALA A 341 -16.56 -12.32 3.31
C ALA A 341 -15.23 -12.28 2.56
N ALA A 342 -14.26 -13.08 3.01
CA ALA A 342 -12.96 -13.20 2.37
C ALA A 342 -12.45 -14.64 2.33
N GLY A 343 -11.79 -14.98 1.22
CA GLY A 343 -11.16 -16.28 1.04
C GLY A 343 -12.13 -17.39 0.62
N GLU A 344 -13.33 -17.03 0.18
CA GLU A 344 -14.37 -17.97 -0.23
C GLU A 344 -13.87 -18.85 -1.38
N THR A 345 -13.88 -20.18 -1.18
CA THR A 345 -13.60 -21.14 -2.26
C THR A 345 -14.88 -21.58 -2.98
N GLY A 346 -16.03 -21.37 -2.34
CA GLY A 346 -17.35 -21.68 -2.89
C GLY A 346 -17.84 -20.66 -3.91
N LEU A 347 -18.99 -20.98 -4.51
CA LEU A 347 -19.69 -20.15 -5.50
C LEU A 347 -20.91 -19.45 -4.91
N GLY A 348 -20.87 -19.16 -3.62
CA GLY A 348 -21.91 -18.46 -2.89
C GLY A 348 -21.42 -17.96 -1.54
N SER A 349 -22.15 -17.02 -0.95
CA SER A 349 -21.88 -16.45 0.37
C SER A 349 -23.18 -15.91 0.98
N VAL A 350 -23.22 -15.71 2.29
CA VAL A 350 -24.39 -15.19 3.00
C VAL A 350 -23.96 -13.98 3.82
N ASP A 351 -24.56 -12.81 3.56
CA ASP A 351 -24.42 -11.62 4.40
C ASP A 351 -25.58 -11.56 5.39
N THR A 352 -25.32 -11.83 6.66
CA THR A 352 -26.29 -11.74 7.77
C THR A 352 -26.34 -10.37 8.42
N GLU A 353 -25.47 -9.44 8.02
CA GLU A 353 -25.36 -8.09 8.57
C GLU A 353 -25.84 -7.02 7.58
N ALA A 354 -26.56 -7.42 6.53
CA ALA A 354 -27.09 -6.52 5.51
C ALA A 354 -28.06 -5.49 6.14
N PRO A 355 -27.83 -4.17 5.98
CA PRO A 355 -28.73 -3.18 6.56
C PRO A 355 -30.10 -3.20 5.88
N VAL A 356 -31.16 -3.21 6.70
CA VAL A 356 -32.56 -3.20 6.26
C VAL A 356 -32.94 -1.85 5.65
N GLY A 357 -33.75 -1.89 4.59
CA GLY A 357 -34.37 -0.69 4.00
C GLY A 357 -33.43 0.24 3.24
N ARG A 358 -32.21 -0.20 2.92
CA ARG A 358 -31.26 0.54 2.08
C ARG A 358 -30.92 -0.26 0.83
N PRO A 359 -30.90 0.36 -0.37
CA PRO A 359 -30.43 -0.31 -1.57
C PRO A 359 -28.92 -0.54 -1.48
N LEU A 360 -28.53 -1.79 -1.67
CA LEU A 360 -27.15 -2.26 -1.58
C LEU A 360 -26.74 -2.90 -2.89
N ARG A 361 -25.43 -2.95 -3.13
CA ARG A 361 -24.84 -3.81 -4.15
C ARG A 361 -23.75 -4.65 -3.54
N TYR A 362 -23.57 -5.84 -4.11
CA TYR A 362 -22.50 -6.74 -3.74
C TYR A 362 -21.56 -6.92 -4.92
N ALA A 363 -20.26 -6.79 -4.68
CA ALA A 363 -19.22 -7.10 -5.64
C ALA A 363 -18.46 -8.37 -5.22
N VAL A 364 -18.45 -9.36 -6.10
CA VAL A 364 -17.66 -10.58 -5.98
C VAL A 364 -16.35 -10.37 -6.72
N VAL A 365 -15.27 -10.31 -5.95
CA VAL A 365 -13.92 -10.01 -6.44
C VAL A 365 -13.11 -11.31 -6.51
N PRO A 366 -12.76 -11.80 -7.71
CA PRO A 366 -11.96 -13.01 -7.84
C PRO A 366 -10.49 -12.72 -7.51
N LEU A 367 -9.89 -13.58 -6.68
CA LEU A 367 -8.52 -13.50 -6.20
C LEU A 367 -7.74 -14.76 -6.57
N ARG A 368 -6.45 -14.62 -6.86
CA ARG A 368 -5.52 -15.74 -7.04
C ARG A 368 -4.22 -15.43 -6.32
N ARG A 369 -3.87 -16.24 -5.31
CA ARG A 369 -2.73 -15.97 -4.40
C ARG A 369 -2.81 -14.54 -3.85
N ASP A 370 -4.00 -14.16 -3.38
CA ASP A 370 -4.29 -12.83 -2.84
C ASP A 370 -4.12 -11.66 -3.86
N ARG A 371 -4.18 -11.93 -5.17
CA ARG A 371 -4.14 -10.90 -6.23
C ARG A 371 -5.40 -10.91 -7.06
N LEU A 372 -5.86 -9.73 -7.49
CA LEU A 372 -7.05 -9.59 -8.35
C LEU A 372 -6.89 -10.40 -9.64
N ALA A 373 -7.71 -11.43 -9.80
CA ALA A 373 -7.68 -12.35 -10.92
C ALA A 373 -8.54 -11.88 -12.10
N GLY A 374 -9.50 -10.99 -11.86
CA GLY A 374 -10.44 -10.50 -12.86
C GLY A 374 -11.20 -9.25 -12.41
N VAL A 375 -12.05 -8.75 -13.30
CA VAL A 375 -12.98 -7.65 -13.02
C VAL A 375 -14.01 -8.15 -11.98
N PRO A 376 -14.33 -7.36 -10.94
CA PRO A 376 -15.39 -7.69 -10.00
C PRO A 376 -16.72 -7.90 -10.71
N ARG A 377 -17.50 -8.87 -10.26
CA ARG A 377 -18.89 -9.06 -10.71
C ARG A 377 -19.81 -8.41 -9.70
N VAL A 378 -20.75 -7.57 -10.15
CA VAL A 378 -21.59 -6.77 -9.25
C VAL A 378 -23.05 -7.20 -9.42
N THR A 379 -23.81 -7.24 -8.33
CA THR A 379 -25.26 -7.46 -8.37
C THR A 379 -25.97 -6.21 -8.93
N GLY A 380 -27.21 -6.39 -9.39
CA GLY A 380 -28.18 -5.29 -9.39
C GLY A 380 -28.43 -4.76 -7.96
N PRO A 381 -29.18 -3.66 -7.80
CA PRO A 381 -29.57 -3.16 -6.48
C PRO A 381 -30.39 -4.20 -5.71
N VAL A 382 -29.93 -4.54 -4.49
CA VAL A 382 -30.58 -5.45 -3.56
C VAL A 382 -31.15 -4.63 -2.41
N LEU A 383 -32.45 -4.81 -2.14
CA LEU A 383 -33.12 -4.16 -1.02
C LEU A 383 -33.64 -5.21 -0.04
N LEU A 384 -33.09 -5.22 1.17
CA LEU A 384 -33.58 -6.10 2.23
C LEU A 384 -34.83 -5.47 2.87
N THR A 385 -35.99 -6.09 2.62
CA THR A 385 -37.28 -5.71 3.21
C THR A 385 -37.86 -6.90 4.01
N PRO A 386 -37.55 -7.00 5.31
CA PRO A 386 -38.12 -8.02 6.17
C PRO A 386 -39.64 -8.00 6.13
N VAL A 387 -40.26 -9.18 6.13
CA VAL A 387 -41.71 -9.32 6.10
C VAL A 387 -42.28 -9.01 7.48
N VAL A 388 -43.48 -8.43 7.54
CA VAL A 388 -44.19 -8.24 8.81
C VAL A 388 -44.42 -9.59 9.50
N THR A 389 -44.24 -9.62 10.82
CA THR A 389 -44.41 -10.83 11.63
C THR A 389 -45.77 -10.83 12.32
N GLU A 390 -46.14 -11.96 12.93
CA GLU A 390 -47.38 -12.10 13.72
C GLU A 390 -48.66 -11.70 12.95
N LEU A 391 -48.68 -11.88 11.62
CA LEU A 391 -49.85 -11.57 10.79
C LEU A 391 -51.01 -12.51 11.15
N ARG A 392 -52.11 -11.93 11.65
CA ARG A 392 -53.35 -12.62 12.00
C ARG A 392 -54.54 -11.90 11.42
N ALA A 393 -55.41 -12.64 10.75
CA ALA A 393 -56.70 -12.15 10.28
C ALA A 393 -57.81 -12.79 11.11
N ASN A 394 -58.71 -11.97 11.66
CA ASN A 394 -59.91 -12.45 12.35
C ASN A 394 -61.15 -11.86 11.67
N VAL A 395 -62.12 -12.71 11.36
CA VAL A 395 -63.43 -12.26 10.89
C VAL A 395 -64.14 -11.57 12.05
N VAL A 396 -64.68 -10.39 11.79
CA VAL A 396 -65.47 -9.61 12.74
C VAL A 396 -66.77 -9.16 12.06
N PRO A 397 -67.86 -8.87 12.80
CA PRO A 397 -69.06 -8.32 12.18
C PRO A 397 -68.72 -7.09 11.32
N GLY A 398 -69.09 -7.12 10.05
CA GLY A 398 -68.82 -6.04 9.09
C GLY A 398 -67.41 -5.99 8.50
N GLY A 399 -66.55 -7.00 8.70
CA GLY A 399 -65.28 -7.08 7.97
C GLY A 399 -64.22 -8.03 8.52
N VAL A 400 -62.95 -7.69 8.26
CA VAL A 400 -61.78 -8.44 8.71
C VAL A 400 -60.90 -7.53 9.55
N ARG A 401 -60.49 -8.00 10.73
CA ARG A 401 -59.49 -7.34 11.57
C ARG A 401 -58.14 -7.99 11.33
N LEU A 402 -57.21 -7.22 10.78
CA LEU A 402 -55.81 -7.61 10.63
C LEU A 402 -55.00 -7.13 11.83
N ARG A 403 -54.11 -7.99 12.34
CA ARG A 403 -53.07 -7.67 13.30
C ARG A 403 -51.74 -8.15 12.74
N TRP A 404 -50.70 -7.37 12.88
CA TRP A 404 -49.34 -7.72 12.48
C TRP A 404 -48.37 -6.92 13.34
N ARG A 405 -47.10 -7.34 13.33
CA ARG A 405 -46.00 -6.66 13.99
C ARG A 405 -45.02 -6.16 12.94
N PRO A 406 -44.75 -4.84 12.86
CA PRO A 406 -43.74 -4.31 11.97
C PRO A 406 -42.35 -4.76 12.42
N ASP A 407 -41.40 -4.80 11.48
CA ASP A 407 -40.00 -5.03 11.81
C ASP A 407 -39.47 -3.91 12.74
N PRO A 408 -38.65 -4.21 13.77
CA PRO A 408 -38.05 -3.20 14.63
C PRO A 408 -37.24 -2.11 13.91
N ALA A 409 -36.73 -2.39 12.70
CA ALA A 409 -36.01 -1.43 11.87
C ALA A 409 -36.94 -0.49 11.09
N ALA A 410 -38.26 -0.71 11.09
CA ALA A 410 -39.21 0.14 10.41
C ALA A 410 -39.32 1.51 11.09
N ALA A 411 -38.97 2.58 10.37
CA ALA A 411 -39.07 3.95 10.86
C ALA A 411 -40.50 4.52 10.78
N GLU A 412 -41.31 4.04 9.83
CA GLU A 412 -42.70 4.47 9.61
C GLU A 412 -43.54 3.27 9.15
N VAL A 413 -44.80 3.19 9.61
CA VAL A 413 -45.77 2.20 9.14
C VAL A 413 -46.90 2.93 8.43
N ARG A 414 -47.05 2.68 7.12
CA ARG A 414 -48.19 3.15 6.32
C ARG A 414 -49.07 1.98 5.94
N VAL A 415 -50.38 2.15 6.11
CA VAL A 415 -51.38 1.15 5.76
C VAL A 415 -52.24 1.71 4.64
N THR A 416 -52.14 1.11 3.46
CA THR A 416 -52.99 1.41 2.30
C THR A 416 -53.95 0.26 2.07
N ARG A 417 -55.25 0.58 1.98
CA ARG A 417 -56.28 -0.37 1.56
C ARG A 417 -56.59 -0.10 0.10
N SER A 418 -56.25 -1.05 -0.77
CA SER A 418 -56.71 -1.09 -2.15
C SER A 418 -57.80 -2.15 -2.30
N GLY A 419 -58.83 -1.86 -3.08
CA GLY A 419 -59.87 -2.81 -3.48
C GLY A 419 -59.75 -3.10 -4.98
N PHE A 420 -60.11 -4.31 -5.40
CA PHE A 420 -60.33 -4.64 -6.81
C PHE A 420 -61.84 -4.55 -7.08
N GLY A 421 -62.25 -3.61 -7.96
CA GLY A 421 -63.64 -3.47 -8.45
C GLY A 421 -64.26 -2.09 -8.24
N ASP A 422 -65.04 -1.63 -9.23
CA ASP A 422 -65.78 -0.35 -9.32
C ASP A 422 -66.91 -0.20 -8.29
N ALA A 423 -66.62 -0.46 -7.01
CA ALA A 423 -67.52 -0.19 -5.90
C ALA A 423 -66.99 0.98 -5.06
N THR A 424 -66.79 2.13 -5.70
CA THR A 424 -66.46 3.42 -5.05
C THR A 424 -67.71 4.25 -4.76
N GLU A 425 -68.81 3.64 -4.36
CA GLU A 425 -69.91 4.34 -3.69
C GLU A 425 -70.30 3.58 -2.43
N GLY A 426 -69.90 4.09 -1.26
CA GLY A 426 -70.52 3.68 0.00
C GLY A 426 -69.63 3.55 1.24
N TRP A 427 -68.30 3.53 1.13
CA TRP A 427 -67.45 3.40 2.32
C TRP A 427 -66.75 4.72 2.64
N GLY A 428 -67.49 5.56 3.38
CA GLY A 428 -67.04 6.88 3.84
C GLY A 428 -65.69 6.83 4.56
N GLY A 429 -64.90 7.88 4.31
CA GLY A 429 -63.65 8.15 5.00
C GLY A 429 -63.85 8.19 6.52
N ARG A 430 -63.52 7.09 7.20
CA ARG A 430 -63.30 7.10 8.64
C ARG A 430 -61.80 7.24 8.88
N ARG A 431 -61.45 8.29 9.63
CA ARG A 431 -60.14 8.47 10.25
C ARG A 431 -59.83 7.27 11.12
N TRP A 432 -58.67 6.67 10.94
CA TRP A 432 -58.18 5.57 11.76
C TRP A 432 -57.36 6.12 12.92
N CYS A 433 -57.71 5.70 14.13
CA CYS A 433 -56.86 5.89 15.30
C CYS A 433 -55.82 4.76 15.31
N GLY A 434 -54.57 5.07 14.98
CA GLY A 434 -53.47 4.23 15.42
C GLY A 434 -53.45 4.23 16.94
N SER A 435 -53.73 3.08 17.57
CA SER A 435 -53.41 2.94 18.98
C SER A 435 -51.90 2.79 19.10
N PRO A 436 -51.20 3.69 19.81
CA PRO A 436 -49.79 3.46 20.12
C PRO A 436 -49.70 2.19 20.97
N ALA A 437 -48.75 1.32 20.63
CA ALA A 437 -48.40 0.19 21.48
C ALA A 437 -47.91 0.74 22.84
N PRO A 438 -48.21 0.06 23.97
CA PRO A 438 -47.68 0.47 25.25
C PRO A 438 -46.17 0.22 25.27
N THR A 439 -45.40 1.31 25.31
CA THR A 439 -44.05 1.27 25.87
C THR A 439 -44.19 0.90 27.34
N THR A 440 -43.84 -0.34 27.67
CA THR A 440 -43.62 -0.78 29.05
C THR A 440 -42.60 0.14 29.70
N GLY A 441 -43.03 0.84 30.76
CA GLY A 441 -42.20 1.75 31.53
C GLY A 441 -43.00 2.45 32.62
N CYS A 442 -43.38 1.70 33.66
CA CYS A 442 -43.97 2.21 34.89
C CYS A 442 -43.15 3.38 35.49
N SER A 443 -43.81 4.51 35.71
CA SER A 443 -43.46 5.44 36.78
C SER A 443 -44.71 6.23 37.19
N THR A 444 -45.32 5.78 38.27
CA THR A 444 -46.38 6.47 39.00
C THR A 444 -45.83 7.67 39.76
N ARG A 445 -46.37 8.88 39.51
CA ARG A 445 -46.65 9.89 40.55
C ARG A 445 -47.59 11.01 40.05
N PRO A 446 -48.41 11.61 40.95
CA PRO A 446 -49.67 12.22 40.59
C PRO A 446 -49.60 13.73 40.30
N TRP A 447 -50.59 14.18 39.53
CA TRP A 447 -50.88 15.56 39.16
C TRP A 447 -51.14 16.48 40.36
N ARG A 448 -50.50 17.65 40.37
CA ARG A 448 -50.97 18.87 41.07
C ARG A 448 -51.30 19.95 40.02
N ARG A 449 -52.48 20.55 40.16
CA ARG A 449 -52.95 21.72 39.38
C ARG A 449 -52.25 23.00 39.85
N GLY A 450 -51.94 23.90 38.90
CA GLY A 450 -51.89 25.33 39.17
C GLY A 450 -50.94 26.15 38.28
N ARG A 451 -51.54 27.09 37.53
CA ARG A 451 -51.01 28.37 36.99
C ARG A 451 -50.33 28.37 35.60
N THR A 452 -50.95 29.13 34.70
CA THR A 452 -50.38 29.83 33.53
C THR A 452 -49.83 31.22 33.95
N PRO A 453 -49.28 32.06 33.05
CA PRO A 453 -48.08 31.87 32.22
C PRO A 453 -47.10 33.07 32.36
N THR A 454 -45.82 32.94 31.97
CA THR A 454 -44.99 34.13 31.68
C THR A 454 -43.95 33.85 30.60
N ARG A 455 -43.80 34.86 29.72
CA ARG A 455 -42.90 34.97 28.56
C ARG A 455 -41.41 34.96 28.93
N CYS A 456 -40.58 34.48 28.00
CA CYS A 456 -39.40 35.12 27.37
C CYS A 456 -38.56 34.02 26.67
N ALA A 457 -38.42 34.06 25.33
CA ALA A 457 -37.23 34.52 24.57
C ALA A 457 -35.99 33.63 24.82
N ALA A 458 -35.15 33.19 23.87
CA ALA A 458 -34.99 33.47 22.44
C ALA A 458 -34.01 32.42 21.82
N ALA A 459 -34.01 32.36 20.47
CA ALA A 459 -32.92 32.01 19.54
C ALA A 459 -32.33 30.56 19.59
N THR A 460 -31.99 29.88 18.50
CA THR A 460 -31.51 30.31 17.18
C THR A 460 -31.87 29.25 16.13
N ALA A 461 -32.50 29.67 15.03
CA ALA A 461 -32.67 28.88 13.82
C ALA A 461 -31.69 29.38 12.76
N ILE A 462 -30.83 28.50 12.24
CA ILE A 462 -30.01 28.79 11.06
C ILE A 462 -30.85 28.43 9.83
N ARG A 463 -31.34 29.47 9.16
CA ARG A 463 -31.79 29.45 7.77
C ARG A 463 -30.56 29.70 6.89
N THR A 464 -30.31 28.84 5.90
CA THR A 464 -29.62 29.25 4.67
C THR A 464 -30.61 29.16 3.53
N ALA A 465 -30.94 30.33 3.00
CA ALA A 465 -31.82 30.55 1.89
C ALA A 465 -31.10 30.31 0.56
N THR A 466 -31.83 29.67 -0.35
CA THR A 466 -31.63 29.65 -1.79
C THR A 466 -31.71 31.06 -2.34
N SER A 467 -30.73 31.48 -3.15
CA SER A 467 -30.85 32.67 -4.02
C SER A 467 -30.50 32.31 -5.46
N CYS A 468 -31.51 32.41 -6.32
CA CYS A 468 -31.35 32.51 -7.77
C CYS A 468 -30.99 33.95 -8.14
N GLY A 469 -30.10 34.13 -9.13
CA GLY A 469 -29.79 35.41 -9.78
C GLY A 469 -28.75 35.25 -10.89
N PRO A 470 -28.75 36.09 -11.95
CA PRO A 470 -28.75 35.61 -13.34
C PRO A 470 -27.48 35.86 -14.17
N ALA A 471 -27.50 35.23 -15.35
CA ALA A 471 -26.75 35.39 -16.61
C ALA A 471 -25.72 36.53 -16.77
N ALA A 472 -24.55 36.16 -17.31
CA ALA A 472 -23.77 36.98 -18.25
C ALA A 472 -22.85 36.08 -19.11
N SER A 473 -23.06 36.12 -20.43
CA SER A 473 -22.16 35.57 -21.45
C SER A 473 -20.96 36.52 -21.69
N PRO A 474 -19.82 35.98 -22.13
CA PRO A 474 -19.08 36.67 -23.17
C PRO A 474 -18.58 35.74 -24.29
N SER A 475 -18.78 36.20 -25.53
CA SER A 475 -18.04 35.77 -26.72
C SER A 475 -16.55 36.15 -26.60
N PRO A 476 -15.68 35.46 -27.35
CA PRO A 476 -14.77 36.25 -28.18
C PRO A 476 -14.59 35.71 -29.60
N SER A 477 -14.31 36.70 -30.45
CA SER A 477 -13.93 36.72 -31.86
C SER A 477 -12.65 35.91 -32.20
N GLY A 478 -12.54 35.59 -33.51
CA GLY A 478 -11.51 34.76 -34.17
C GLY A 478 -10.03 35.13 -34.00
N PRO A 479 -9.14 34.39 -34.68
CA PRO A 479 -8.79 34.85 -36.02
C PRO A 479 -8.58 33.74 -37.09
N SER A 480 -8.58 34.25 -38.31
CA SER A 480 -8.24 33.68 -39.60
C SER A 480 -6.81 33.13 -39.74
N GLY A 481 -6.67 32.12 -40.61
CA GLY A 481 -5.57 32.07 -41.59
C GLY A 481 -4.48 31.02 -41.34
N GLY A 482 -4.40 30.01 -42.21
CA GLY A 482 -3.26 29.10 -42.23
C GLY A 482 -3.42 27.85 -43.09
N ARG A 483 -3.50 28.02 -44.42
CA ARG A 483 -3.36 26.93 -45.40
C ARG A 483 -2.03 26.20 -45.19
N ARG A 484 -2.01 24.86 -45.07
CA ARG A 484 -0.88 24.02 -45.53
C ARG A 484 -1.36 22.61 -45.93
N ARG A 485 -1.05 22.33 -47.20
CA ARG A 485 -1.11 21.08 -47.97
C ARG A 485 -0.83 19.80 -47.18
N TRP A 486 -1.67 18.79 -47.38
CA TRP A 486 -1.27 17.38 -47.35
C TRP A 486 -1.36 16.82 -48.77
N ARG A 487 -0.20 16.38 -49.29
CA ARG A 487 -0.07 15.59 -50.52
C ARG A 487 0.14 14.14 -50.13
N ASN A 488 -0.53 13.28 -50.88
CA ASN A 488 -0.09 11.99 -51.40
C ASN A 488 0.27 10.88 -50.41
N SER A 489 -0.68 9.95 -50.27
CA SER A 489 -0.37 8.51 -50.33
C SER A 489 0.40 8.16 -51.61
N PRO A 490 1.19 7.07 -51.58
CA PRO A 490 0.73 5.93 -52.39
C PRO A 490 0.91 4.57 -51.73
N CYS A 491 -0.09 3.74 -52.01
CA CYS A 491 -0.06 2.32 -52.38
C CYS A 491 1.30 1.59 -52.39
N GLY A 492 1.28 0.35 -51.89
CA GLY A 492 2.08 -0.73 -52.45
C GLY A 492 2.42 -1.85 -51.46
N GLY A 493 1.98 -3.08 -51.77
CA GLY A 493 2.72 -4.27 -51.34
C GLY A 493 1.92 -5.44 -50.75
N THR A 494 1.17 -6.14 -51.59
CA THR A 494 0.80 -7.55 -51.44
C THR A 494 2.03 -8.47 -51.57
N ARG A 495 2.10 -9.55 -50.77
CA ARG A 495 2.65 -10.92 -51.06
C ARG A 495 2.48 -11.80 -49.80
N THR A 496 1.50 -12.71 -49.78
CA THR A 496 1.58 -14.18 -50.04
C THR A 496 2.48 -15.00 -49.11
N ALA A 497 1.80 -15.70 -48.20
CA ALA A 497 1.79 -17.15 -47.94
C ALA A 497 3.05 -18.03 -48.04
N SER A 498 3.06 -18.99 -47.09
CA SER A 498 3.63 -20.35 -47.12
C SER A 498 5.03 -20.57 -46.54
N ALA A 499 5.10 -21.03 -45.29
CA ALA A 499 5.52 -22.38 -44.89
C ALA A 499 5.16 -22.62 -43.41
#